data_AF-A0A6B0GJN6-F1
#
_entry.id   AF-A0A6B0GJN6-F1
#
_cell.length_a   1.000
_cell.length_b   1.000
_cell.length_c   1.000
_cell.angle_alpha   90.00
_cell.angle_beta   90.00
_cell.angle_gamma   90.00
#
_symmetry.space_group_name_H-M   'P 1'
#
loop_
_entity.id
_entity.type
_entity.pdbx_description
1 polymer ?
#
loop_
_entity_poly.entity_id
_entity_poly.type
_entity_poly.pdbx_seq_one_letter_code
_entity_poly.pdbx_strand_id
1 'polypeptide(L)'
;MADEHEFIENGLQRTQIDEFFGEELARAGYGGMEVAKTPMGVQIVLRAEKPGMVIGKGGKNIRKITSELETRFDLDDPQIDVQEVDEPDLNAQIVADRLANALERGWYFRKAGHTTIDRIMDAGALGAEIVLSGKVTGARSRVEKFNRGYIKHNGEPAESIVDEGQGVAVMKLGTIGVTVKIIPPGAQLPDDFQVVEEADVSEWVVEPEADEEGVEELLDRDPDETADAGTEPVTESEADDGSAPTADEEVVEEEVLDEEQEVATPEEGDIEEELDDLEEAVEGELSEDSEAEAEDLLDEMEAQDTAEADVEETVEGEDSEAAASEDGETAASEDEAGGADEASDAPATDDSDDEEGEN
;
A
#
# COMPACT_ATOMS: atom_id res chain seq x y z
N MET A 1 34.65 9.49 -13.83
CA MET A 1 34.40 8.03 -13.80
C MET A 1 34.37 7.45 -12.39
N ALA A 2 35.24 7.89 -11.46
CA ALA A 2 35.22 7.37 -10.08
C ALA A 2 33.98 7.85 -9.32
N ASP A 3 33.66 9.15 -9.42
CA ASP A 3 32.52 9.76 -8.73
C ASP A 3 31.18 9.19 -9.20
N GLU A 4 31.02 8.91 -10.50
CA GLU A 4 29.80 8.29 -11.04
C GLU A 4 29.65 6.84 -10.58
N HIS A 5 30.76 6.09 -10.45
CA HIS A 5 30.73 4.72 -9.96
C HIS A 5 30.35 4.67 -8.47
N GLU A 6 30.97 5.53 -7.67
CA GLU A 6 30.65 5.67 -6.24
C GLU A 6 29.19 6.09 -6.04
N PHE A 7 28.67 7.01 -6.86
CA PHE A 7 27.25 7.38 -6.83
C PHE A 7 26.33 6.20 -7.10
N ILE A 8 26.63 5.39 -8.11
CA ILE A 8 25.84 4.21 -8.47
C ILE A 8 25.91 3.14 -7.37
N GLU A 9 27.10 2.87 -6.82
CA GLU A 9 27.27 1.92 -5.71
C GLU A 9 26.51 2.36 -4.46
N ASN A 10 26.57 3.65 -4.12
CA ASN A 10 25.82 4.22 -3.02
C ASN A 10 24.31 4.11 -3.23
N GLY A 11 23.83 4.35 -4.46
CA GLY A 11 22.44 4.19 -4.83
C GLY A 11 21.98 2.73 -4.71
N LEU A 12 22.77 1.80 -5.24
CA LEU A 12 22.49 0.36 -5.16
C LEU A 12 22.42 -0.11 -3.70
N GLN A 13 23.38 0.29 -2.87
CA GLN A 13 23.40 -0.04 -1.45
C GLN A 13 22.16 0.52 -0.74
N ARG A 14 21.76 1.77 -1.01
CA ARG A 14 20.56 2.37 -0.44
C ARG A 14 19.29 1.59 -0.82
N THR A 15 19.12 1.23 -2.09
CA THR A 15 17.95 0.47 -2.54
C THR A 15 17.89 -0.91 -1.93
N GLN A 16 19.01 -1.62 -1.82
CA GLN A 16 19.04 -2.94 -1.19
C GLN A 16 18.66 -2.90 0.29
N ILE A 17 19.10 -1.84 1.00
CA ILE A 17 18.73 -1.63 2.40
C ILE A 17 17.23 -1.30 2.52
N ASP A 18 16.70 -0.48 1.61
CA ASP A 18 15.28 -0.13 1.56
C ASP A 18 14.38 -1.36 1.34
N GLU A 19 14.72 -2.21 0.37
CA GLU A 19 14.03 -3.48 0.12
C GLU A 19 14.07 -4.40 1.35
N PHE A 20 15.24 -4.51 1.99
CA PHE A 20 15.40 -5.32 3.19
C PHE A 20 14.54 -4.83 4.35
N PHE A 21 14.45 -3.51 4.56
CA PHE A 21 13.55 -2.95 5.58
C PHE A 21 12.08 -3.17 5.25
N GLY A 22 11.69 -3.03 3.97
CA GLY A 22 10.32 -3.33 3.53
C GLY A 22 9.89 -4.77 3.87
N GLU A 23 10.77 -5.75 3.65
CA GLU A 23 10.50 -7.15 3.96
C GLU A 23 10.46 -7.44 5.48
N GLU A 24 11.50 -7.02 6.22
CA GLU A 24 11.63 -7.37 7.65
C GLU A 24 10.66 -6.57 8.54
N LEU A 25 10.33 -5.33 8.16
CA LEU A 25 9.48 -4.41 8.92
C LEU A 25 8.05 -4.29 8.40
N ALA A 26 7.61 -5.16 7.49
CA ALA A 26 6.23 -5.19 6.98
C ALA A 26 5.17 -5.19 8.10
N ARG A 27 5.47 -5.81 9.25
CA ARG A 27 4.58 -5.84 10.42
C ARG A 27 4.52 -4.52 11.19
N ALA A 28 5.61 -3.76 11.18
CA ALA A 28 5.72 -2.49 11.89
C ALA A 28 5.11 -1.31 11.12
N GLY A 29 4.86 -1.49 9.82
CA GLY A 29 4.38 -0.45 8.91
C GLY A 29 5.53 0.46 8.51
N TYR A 30 6.29 0.05 7.49
CA TYR A 30 7.46 0.79 6.99
C TYR A 30 7.01 1.95 6.09
N GLY A 31 7.43 3.18 6.43
CA GLY A 31 7.08 4.40 5.69
C GLY A 31 8.23 5.02 4.90
N GLY A 32 9.37 4.32 4.81
CA GLY A 32 10.56 4.78 4.13
C GLY A 32 11.75 5.04 5.06
N MET A 33 12.89 5.31 4.43
CA MET A 33 14.17 5.48 5.11
C MET A 33 14.97 6.64 4.51
N GLU A 34 15.72 7.32 5.37
CA GLU A 34 16.75 8.27 4.99
C GLU A 34 18.11 7.77 5.48
N VAL A 35 19.09 7.76 4.57
CA VAL A 35 20.46 7.31 4.86
C VAL A 35 21.37 8.52 4.78
N ALA A 36 22.06 8.83 5.89
CA ALA A 36 23.07 9.86 5.97
C ALA A 36 24.43 9.21 6.29
N LYS A 37 25.37 9.31 5.36
CA LYS A 37 26.74 8.82 5.56
C LYS A 37 27.56 9.88 6.29
N THR A 38 28.08 9.54 7.46
CA THR A 38 28.99 10.41 8.22
C THR A 38 30.39 9.79 8.26
N PRO A 39 31.46 10.56 8.52
CA PRO A 39 32.80 9.99 8.68
C PRO A 39 32.94 9.02 9.86
N MET A 40 31.98 9.02 10.80
CA MET A 40 31.98 8.17 11.98
C MET A 40 31.18 6.86 11.77
N GLY A 41 30.32 6.81 10.75
CA GLY A 41 29.43 5.68 10.49
C GLY A 41 28.21 6.10 9.66
N VAL A 42 27.32 5.14 9.39
CA VAL A 42 26.11 5.38 8.61
C VAL A 42 24.91 5.58 9.54
N GLN A 43 24.30 6.76 9.49
CA GLN A 43 23.07 7.06 10.22
C GLN A 43 21.87 6.76 9.34
N ILE A 44 20.99 5.89 9.82
CA ILE A 44 19.77 5.47 9.14
C ILE A 44 18.59 5.98 9.95
N VAL A 45 17.80 6.89 9.37
CA VAL A 45 16.55 7.35 9.97
C VAL A 45 15.40 6.58 9.32
N LEU A 46 14.74 5.76 10.12
CA LEU A 46 13.64 4.91 9.71
C LEU A 46 12.31 5.56 10.12
N ARG A 47 11.38 5.70 9.17
CA ARG A 47 10.01 6.13 9.44
C ARG A 47 9.08 4.92 9.56
N ALA A 48 8.36 4.78 10.67
CA ALA A 48 7.44 3.66 10.88
C ALA A 48 6.14 4.07 11.58
N GLU A 49 5.03 3.37 11.30
CA GLU A 49 3.75 3.53 12.02
C GLU A 49 3.90 3.12 13.48
N LYS A 50 4.64 2.03 13.76
CA LYS A 50 4.77 1.47 15.11
C LYS A 50 6.24 1.29 15.50
N PRO A 51 6.91 2.34 16.02
CA PRO A 51 8.32 2.31 16.43
C PRO A 51 8.63 1.17 17.42
N GLY A 52 7.70 0.89 18.34
CA GLY A 52 7.87 -0.17 19.34
C GLY A 52 8.05 -1.57 18.73
N MET A 53 7.43 -1.84 17.57
CA MET A 53 7.63 -3.12 16.87
C MET A 53 8.99 -3.19 16.17
N VAL A 54 9.49 -2.07 15.65
CA VAL A 54 10.85 -1.99 15.04
C VAL A 54 11.92 -2.28 16.09
N ILE A 55 11.82 -1.66 17.27
CA ILE A 55 12.77 -1.86 18.38
C ILE A 55 12.67 -3.30 18.92
N GLY A 56 11.44 -3.80 19.07
CA GLY A 56 11.14 -5.10 19.61
C GLY A 56 11.36 -5.22 21.12
N LYS A 57 11.04 -6.38 21.70
CA LYS A 57 11.12 -6.61 23.15
C LYS A 57 12.56 -6.45 23.64
N GLY A 58 12.80 -5.44 24.49
CA GLY A 58 14.12 -5.11 25.05
C GLY A 58 15.16 -4.70 24.01
N GLY A 59 14.75 -4.23 22.82
CA GLY A 59 15.69 -3.85 21.75
C GLY A 59 16.33 -5.04 21.04
N LYS A 60 15.74 -6.24 21.11
CA LYS A 60 16.27 -7.43 20.43
C LYS A 60 16.19 -7.31 18.91
N ASN A 61 15.10 -6.73 18.39
CA ASN A 61 14.86 -6.67 16.95
C ASN A 61 15.78 -5.66 16.27
N ILE A 62 15.90 -4.45 16.83
CA ILE A 62 16.84 -3.44 16.32
C ILE A 62 18.29 -3.92 16.35
N ARG A 63 18.71 -4.66 17.39
CA ARG A 63 20.06 -5.27 17.46
C ARG A 63 20.27 -6.34 16.39
N LYS A 64 19.27 -7.19 16.14
CA LYS A 64 19.30 -8.17 15.05
C LYS A 64 19.49 -7.47 13.70
N ILE A 65 18.66 -6.45 13.44
CA ILE A 65 18.72 -5.69 12.19
C ILE A 65 20.07 -4.98 12.04
N THR A 66 20.58 -4.35 13.09
CA THR A 66 21.91 -3.71 13.09
C THR A 66 23.02 -4.71 12.72
N SER A 67 23.05 -5.90 13.33
CA SER A 67 24.05 -6.93 12.99
C SER A 67 23.89 -7.47 11.56
N GLU A 68 22.66 -7.59 11.06
CA GLU A 68 22.40 -7.99 9.68
C GLU A 68 22.86 -6.92 8.69
N LEU A 69 22.70 -5.64 9.02
CA LEU A 69 23.18 -4.53 8.21
C LEU A 69 24.72 -4.50 8.12
N GLU A 70 25.41 -4.73 9.23
CA GLU A 70 26.88 -4.87 9.26
C GLU A 70 27.36 -6.06 8.44
N THR A 71 26.69 -7.21 8.56
CA THR A 71 27.17 -8.47 7.95
C THR A 71 26.80 -8.59 6.47
N ARG A 72 25.62 -8.11 6.08
CA ARG A 72 25.06 -8.31 4.72
C ARG A 72 25.42 -7.18 3.77
N PHE A 73 25.50 -5.95 4.28
CA PHE A 73 25.71 -4.76 3.46
C PHE A 73 27.06 -4.06 3.75
N ASP A 74 27.90 -4.67 4.59
CA ASP A 74 29.23 -4.19 4.98
C ASP A 74 29.23 -2.71 5.39
N LEU A 75 28.23 -2.31 6.19
CA LEU A 75 28.13 -0.94 6.70
C LEU A 75 29.07 -0.73 7.89
N ASP A 76 29.85 0.34 7.84
CA ASP A 76 30.67 0.79 8.97
C ASP A 76 29.77 1.42 10.04
N ASP A 77 29.65 0.75 11.20
CA ASP A 77 28.96 1.21 12.41
C ASP A 77 27.56 1.85 12.12
N PRO A 78 26.57 1.03 11.69
CA PRO A 78 25.25 1.54 11.37
C PRO A 78 24.49 1.96 12.62
N GLN A 79 24.08 3.23 12.67
CA GLN A 79 23.26 3.81 13.74
C GLN A 79 21.83 3.98 13.24
N ILE A 80 20.89 3.23 13.82
CA ILE A 80 19.47 3.27 13.43
C ILE A 80 18.70 4.16 14.40
N ASP A 81 18.11 5.24 13.87
CA ASP A 81 17.14 6.09 14.55
C ASP A 81 15.74 5.78 14.01
N VAL A 82 14.76 5.63 14.90
CA VAL A 82 13.39 5.27 14.52
C VAL A 82 12.47 6.43 14.86
N GLN A 83 11.89 7.01 13.82
CA GLN A 83 10.93 8.11 13.90
C GLN A 83 9.52 7.60 13.60
N GLU A 84 8.56 8.14 14.33
CA GLU A 84 7.14 7.89 14.09
C GLU A 84 6.66 8.72 12.89
N VAL A 85 5.79 8.14 12.07
CA VAL A 85 5.11 8.89 11.01
C VAL A 85 3.93 9.64 11.63
N ASP A 86 3.86 10.96 11.44
CA ASP A 86 2.79 11.80 12.00
C ASP A 86 1.39 11.29 11.62
N GLU A 87 1.13 11.17 10.31
CA GLU A 87 -0.11 10.63 9.76
C GLU A 87 0.17 9.39 8.88
N PRO A 88 0.05 8.16 9.42
CA PRO A 88 0.35 6.94 8.67
C PRO A 88 -0.66 6.64 7.57
N ASP A 89 -1.83 7.29 7.58
CA ASP A 89 -2.88 7.16 6.57
C ASP A 89 -2.60 7.99 5.30
N LEU A 90 -1.66 8.93 5.35
CA LEU A 90 -1.22 9.72 4.20
C LEU A 90 -0.01 9.11 3.48
N ASN A 91 0.64 8.10 4.07
CA ASN A 91 1.76 7.40 3.46
C ASN A 91 1.27 6.19 2.65
N ALA A 92 1.48 6.22 1.34
CA ALA A 92 0.92 5.23 0.43
C ALA A 92 1.47 3.81 0.66
N GLN A 93 2.75 3.68 1.03
CA GLN A 93 3.38 2.38 1.27
C GLN A 93 2.81 1.69 2.51
N ILE A 94 2.70 2.42 3.64
CA ILE A 94 2.11 1.90 4.88
C ILE A 94 0.66 1.45 4.64
N VAL A 95 -0.11 2.25 3.90
CA VAL A 95 -1.50 1.93 3.58
C VAL A 95 -1.61 0.69 2.67
N ALA A 96 -0.74 0.55 1.67
CA ALA A 96 -0.69 -0.61 0.80
C ALA A 96 -0.39 -1.90 1.58
N ASP A 97 0.62 -1.88 2.46
CA ASP A 97 0.97 -3.02 3.31
C ASP A 97 -0.15 -3.34 4.29
N ARG A 98 -0.80 -2.33 4.86
CA ARG A 98 -1.93 -2.54 5.77
C ARG A 98 -3.12 -3.19 5.07
N LEU A 99 -3.43 -2.76 3.85
CA LEU A 99 -4.50 -3.35 3.05
C LEU A 99 -4.14 -4.78 2.61
N ALA A 100 -2.88 -5.03 2.23
CA ALA A 100 -2.40 -6.38 1.94
C ALA A 100 -2.57 -7.32 3.15
N ASN A 101 -2.13 -6.89 4.33
CA ASN A 101 -2.32 -7.62 5.58
C ASN A 101 -3.81 -7.86 5.92
N ALA A 102 -4.70 -6.91 5.61
CA ALA A 102 -6.14 -7.08 5.84
C ALA A 102 -6.75 -8.15 4.90
N LEU A 103 -6.33 -8.16 3.64
CA LEU A 103 -6.71 -9.18 2.67
C LEU A 103 -6.20 -10.56 3.11
N GLU A 104 -4.96 -10.68 3.56
CA GLU A 104 -4.39 -11.95 4.08
C GLU A 104 -5.14 -12.49 5.29
N ARG A 105 -5.70 -11.60 6.13
CA ARG A 105 -6.57 -11.97 7.26
C ARG A 105 -7.97 -12.42 6.83
N GLY A 106 -8.29 -12.39 5.53
CA GLY A 106 -9.59 -12.83 5.00
C GLY A 106 -10.66 -11.76 4.98
N TRP A 107 -10.30 -10.47 5.06
CA TRP A 107 -11.30 -9.40 4.88
C TRP A 107 -11.79 -9.36 3.43
N TYR A 108 -13.10 -9.18 3.24
CA TYR A 108 -13.67 -9.05 1.90
C TYR A 108 -13.14 -7.79 1.20
N PHE A 109 -12.64 -7.96 -0.03
CA PHE A 109 -11.87 -6.94 -0.75
C PHE A 109 -12.61 -5.60 -0.94
N ARG A 110 -13.93 -5.62 -1.18
CA ARG A 110 -14.72 -4.37 -1.31
C ARG A 110 -14.80 -3.62 0.01
N LYS A 111 -15.05 -4.35 1.10
CA LYS A 111 -15.12 -3.76 2.45
C LYS A 111 -13.77 -3.20 2.86
N ALA A 112 -12.69 -3.95 2.62
CA ALA A 112 -11.33 -3.51 2.90
C ALA A 112 -10.94 -2.28 2.06
N GLY A 113 -11.26 -2.27 0.76
CA GLY A 113 -11.01 -1.15 -0.15
C GLY A 113 -11.74 0.13 0.25
N HIS A 114 -13.07 0.06 0.45
CA HIS A 114 -13.87 1.22 0.87
C HIS A 114 -13.45 1.76 2.24
N THR A 115 -13.27 0.88 3.24
CA THR A 115 -12.82 1.30 4.59
C THR A 115 -11.46 1.99 4.54
N THR A 116 -10.55 1.51 3.67
CA THR A 116 -9.22 2.09 3.55
C THR A 116 -9.27 3.45 2.86
N ILE A 117 -10.02 3.59 1.76
CA ILE A 117 -10.18 4.89 1.09
C ILE A 117 -10.86 5.91 1.97
N ASP A 118 -11.93 5.53 2.67
CA ASP A 118 -12.61 6.44 3.58
C ASP A 118 -11.64 6.96 4.65
N ARG A 119 -10.79 6.08 5.22
CA ARG A 119 -9.75 6.50 6.17
C ARG A 119 -8.73 7.47 5.58
N ILE A 120 -8.27 7.26 4.34
CA ILE A 120 -7.33 8.17 3.67
C ILE A 120 -7.98 9.55 3.44
N MET A 121 -9.24 9.57 3.02
CA MET A 121 -9.98 10.82 2.83
C MET A 121 -10.24 11.53 4.18
N ASP A 122 -10.54 10.78 5.24
CA ASP A 122 -10.73 11.32 6.59
C ASP A 122 -9.44 11.92 7.17
N ALA A 123 -8.27 11.39 6.79
CA ALA A 123 -6.96 11.95 7.12
C ALA A 123 -6.65 13.26 6.37
N GLY A 124 -7.52 13.69 5.45
CA GLY A 124 -7.44 14.97 4.75
C GLY A 124 -6.74 14.92 3.40
N ALA A 125 -6.56 13.75 2.80
CA ALA A 125 -6.03 13.64 1.44
C ALA A 125 -6.94 14.36 0.42
N LEU A 126 -6.34 15.00 -0.59
CA LEU A 126 -7.10 15.61 -1.69
C LEU A 126 -7.76 14.55 -2.58
N GLY A 127 -7.14 13.37 -2.68
CA GLY A 127 -7.72 12.20 -3.32
C GLY A 127 -6.85 10.96 -3.15
N ALA A 128 -7.49 9.80 -3.34
CA ALA A 128 -6.87 8.50 -3.19
C ALA A 128 -7.46 7.47 -4.17
N GLU A 129 -6.59 6.67 -4.79
CA GLU A 129 -6.95 5.55 -5.65
C GLU A 129 -6.28 4.28 -5.13
N ILE A 130 -7.08 3.22 -5.02
CA ILE A 130 -6.61 1.89 -4.69
C ILE A 130 -6.95 0.96 -5.84
N VAL A 131 -5.95 0.28 -6.37
CA VAL A 131 -6.09 -0.73 -7.43
C VAL A 131 -5.72 -2.09 -6.86
N LEU A 132 -6.70 -3.00 -6.83
CA LEU A 132 -6.48 -4.40 -6.49
C LEU A 132 -6.43 -5.22 -7.77
N SER A 133 -5.31 -5.90 -8.01
CA SER A 133 -5.11 -6.73 -9.20
C SER A 133 -4.77 -8.16 -8.82
N GLY A 134 -5.51 -9.14 -9.34
CA GLY A 134 -5.24 -10.56 -9.06
C GLY A 134 -6.49 -11.42 -8.99
N LYS A 135 -6.38 -12.56 -8.31
CA LYS A 135 -7.49 -13.51 -8.13
C LYS A 135 -8.34 -13.14 -6.92
N VAL A 136 -9.16 -12.09 -7.09
CA VAL A 136 -9.90 -11.47 -5.99
C VAL A 136 -11.15 -12.27 -5.56
N THR A 137 -11.90 -12.82 -6.51
CA THR A 137 -13.16 -13.54 -6.22
C THR A 137 -13.19 -14.98 -6.73
N GLY A 138 -12.28 -15.35 -7.66
CA GLY A 138 -12.28 -16.68 -8.25
C GLY A 138 -11.00 -16.98 -9.02
N ALA A 139 -11.01 -18.05 -9.81
CA ALA A 139 -9.83 -18.52 -10.54
C ALA A 139 -9.31 -17.54 -11.60
N ARG A 140 -10.17 -16.69 -12.17
CA ARG A 140 -9.82 -15.68 -13.17
C ARG A 140 -9.41 -14.38 -12.49
N SER A 141 -8.30 -13.79 -12.96
CA SER A 141 -7.86 -12.49 -12.49
C SER A 141 -8.85 -11.39 -12.85
N ARG A 142 -9.01 -10.44 -11.93
CA ARG A 142 -9.78 -9.21 -12.10
C ARG A 142 -8.97 -8.04 -11.55
N VAL A 143 -9.31 -6.84 -12.01
CA VAL A 143 -8.77 -5.59 -11.49
C VAL A 143 -9.94 -4.78 -10.98
N GLU A 144 -9.95 -4.50 -9.69
CA GLU A 144 -10.95 -3.65 -9.05
C GLU A 144 -10.27 -2.33 -8.69
N LYS A 145 -10.89 -1.21 -9.05
CA LYS A 145 -10.41 0.12 -8.72
C LYS A 145 -11.39 0.78 -7.77
N PHE A 146 -10.87 1.37 -6.71
CA PHE A 146 -11.61 2.22 -5.81
C PHE A 146 -10.97 3.61 -5.86
N ASN A 147 -11.74 4.64 -6.14
CA ASN A 147 -11.26 6.00 -6.27
C ASN A 147 -12.14 6.97 -5.49
N ARG A 148 -11.53 7.96 -4.83
CA ARG A 148 -12.23 9.11 -4.25
C ARG A 148 -11.37 10.37 -4.32
N GLY A 149 -12.04 11.51 -4.32
CA GLY A 149 -11.39 12.81 -4.42
C GLY A 149 -10.75 13.04 -5.79
N TYR A 150 -9.63 13.74 -5.78
CA TYR A 150 -8.92 14.18 -6.98
C TYR A 150 -7.57 13.51 -7.16
N ILE A 151 -7.30 12.98 -8.36
CA ILE A 151 -6.03 12.29 -8.67
C ILE A 151 -5.52 12.69 -10.05
N LYS A 152 -4.22 12.92 -10.13
CA LYS A 152 -3.49 13.17 -11.37
C LYS A 152 -2.83 11.88 -11.84
N HIS A 153 -2.99 11.56 -13.12
CA HIS A 153 -2.37 10.38 -13.74
C HIS A 153 -1.23 10.72 -14.71
N ASN A 154 -1.10 11.98 -15.15
CA ASN A 154 -0.18 12.38 -16.22
C ASN A 154 0.68 13.58 -15.82
N GLY A 155 1.88 13.64 -16.41
CA GLY A 155 2.82 14.77 -16.31
C GLY A 155 3.67 14.76 -15.03
N GLU A 156 4.55 15.75 -14.91
CA GLU A 156 5.41 15.98 -13.74
C GLU A 156 4.64 15.98 -12.40
N PRO A 157 3.41 16.54 -12.29
CA PRO A 157 2.65 16.49 -11.05
C PRO A 157 2.33 15.05 -10.59
N ALA A 158 2.19 14.10 -11.52
CA ALA A 158 1.91 12.72 -11.17
C ALA A 158 3.13 12.00 -10.56
N GLU A 159 4.34 12.43 -10.88
CA GLU A 159 5.58 11.82 -10.37
C GLU A 159 6.08 12.52 -9.10
N SER A 160 5.87 13.83 -8.99
CA SER A 160 6.41 14.65 -7.89
C SER A 160 5.45 14.83 -6.71
N ILE A 161 4.13 14.82 -6.96
CA ILE A 161 3.11 15.13 -5.93
C ILE A 161 2.40 13.87 -5.44
N VAL A 162 2.10 12.93 -6.34
CA VAL A 162 1.35 11.72 -6.00
C VAL A 162 2.29 10.75 -5.29
N ASP A 163 1.95 10.38 -4.06
CA ASP A 163 2.63 9.30 -3.35
C ASP A 163 2.07 7.96 -3.83
N GLU A 164 2.94 7.05 -4.27
CA GLU A 164 2.58 5.72 -4.77
C GLU A 164 3.22 4.63 -3.91
N GLY A 165 2.39 3.70 -3.43
CA GLY A 165 2.81 2.54 -2.66
C GLY A 165 2.30 1.25 -3.28
N GLN A 166 3.10 0.19 -3.20
CA GLN A 166 2.72 -1.13 -3.68
C GLN A 166 2.91 -2.19 -2.59
N GLY A 167 1.91 -3.04 -2.44
CA GLY A 167 1.86 -4.12 -1.47
C GLY A 167 1.44 -5.42 -2.13
N VAL A 168 1.88 -6.54 -1.56
CA VAL A 168 1.62 -7.87 -2.10
C VAL A 168 0.92 -8.70 -1.03
N ALA A 169 -0.30 -9.14 -1.31
CA ALA A 169 -1.07 -10.02 -0.43
C ALA A 169 -0.98 -11.47 -0.91
N VAL A 170 -0.48 -12.37 -0.06
CA VAL A 170 -0.35 -13.79 -0.37
C VAL A 170 -1.56 -14.55 0.17
N MET A 171 -2.43 -15.02 -0.74
CA MET A 171 -3.61 -15.81 -0.40
C MET A 171 -3.45 -17.27 -0.85
N LYS A 172 -4.36 -18.14 -0.38
CA LYS A 172 -4.38 -19.57 -0.76
C LYS A 172 -4.47 -19.81 -2.28
N LEU A 173 -5.24 -18.99 -3.01
CA LEU A 173 -5.45 -19.13 -4.46
C LEU A 173 -4.34 -18.50 -5.32
N GLY A 174 -3.44 -17.75 -4.68
CA GLY A 174 -2.36 -17.00 -5.32
C GLY A 174 -2.17 -15.62 -4.71
N THR A 175 -1.53 -14.74 -5.46
CA THR A 175 -1.15 -13.40 -5.01
C THR A 175 -2.10 -12.33 -5.55
N ILE A 176 -2.40 -11.34 -4.71
CA ILE A 176 -3.11 -10.11 -5.10
C ILE A 176 -2.15 -8.94 -4.93
N GLY A 177 -1.97 -8.15 -5.99
CA GLY A 177 -1.24 -6.89 -5.96
C GLY A 177 -2.16 -5.76 -5.50
N VAL A 178 -1.67 -4.95 -4.57
CA VAL A 178 -2.32 -3.76 -4.04
C VAL A 178 -1.48 -2.56 -4.46
N THR A 179 -2.05 -1.66 -5.26
CA THR A 179 -1.42 -0.38 -5.59
C THR A 179 -2.25 0.74 -4.97
N VAL A 180 -1.61 1.65 -4.24
CA VAL A 180 -2.26 2.78 -3.59
C VAL A 180 -1.60 4.05 -4.10
N LYS A 181 -2.42 5.04 -4.48
CA LYS A 181 -2.00 6.38 -4.90
C LYS A 181 -2.70 7.40 -4.02
N ILE A 182 -1.96 8.31 -3.43
CA ILE A 182 -2.48 9.34 -2.52
C ILE A 182 -1.96 10.70 -2.96
N ILE A 183 -2.84 11.70 -3.01
CA ILE A 183 -2.43 13.10 -3.10
C ILE A 183 -2.49 13.71 -1.69
N PRO A 184 -1.35 14.17 -1.13
CA PRO A 184 -1.29 14.71 0.22
C PRO A 184 -2.11 16.01 0.34
N PRO A 185 -2.54 16.36 1.58
CA PRO A 185 -3.23 17.61 1.84
C PRO A 185 -2.37 18.81 1.43
N GLY A 186 -3.00 19.80 0.78
CA GLY A 186 -2.34 21.07 0.44
C GLY A 186 -1.35 21.02 -0.72
N ALA A 187 -1.34 19.92 -1.49
CA ALA A 187 -0.56 19.85 -2.73
C ALA A 187 -1.01 20.93 -3.73
N GLN A 188 -0.07 21.80 -4.13
CA GLN A 188 -0.32 22.83 -5.14
C GLN A 188 -0.22 22.22 -6.52
N LEU A 189 -1.36 22.13 -7.19
CA LEU A 189 -1.43 21.70 -8.59
C LEU A 189 -1.16 22.90 -9.50
N PRO A 190 -0.55 22.70 -10.68
CA PRO A 190 -0.34 23.79 -11.63
C PRO A 190 -1.64 24.43 -12.12
N ASP A 191 -2.76 23.72 -11.99
CA ASP A 191 -4.10 24.21 -12.35
C ASP A 191 -4.77 25.01 -11.22
N ASP A 192 -4.24 24.96 -9.99
CA ASP A 192 -4.78 25.68 -8.84
C ASP A 192 -4.09 27.05 -8.71
N PHE A 193 -4.71 28.07 -9.30
CA PHE A 193 -4.27 29.45 -9.20
C PHE A 193 -5.30 30.29 -8.44
N GLN A 194 -4.81 31.13 -7.54
CA GLN A 194 -5.65 32.05 -6.77
C GLN A 194 -5.62 33.42 -7.45
N VAL A 195 -6.78 33.88 -7.92
CA VAL A 195 -6.95 35.24 -8.42
C VAL A 195 -7.22 36.15 -7.22
N VAL A 196 -6.25 36.99 -6.86
CA VAL A 196 -6.41 37.98 -5.80
C VAL A 196 -7.12 39.20 -6.41
N GLU A 197 -8.37 39.45 -5.98
CA GLU A 197 -9.24 40.49 -6.57
C GLU A 197 -8.80 41.93 -6.23
N GLU A 198 -8.01 42.12 -5.17
CA GLU A 198 -7.56 43.42 -4.67
C GLU A 198 -6.04 43.62 -4.84
N ALA A 199 -5.43 43.03 -5.86
CA ALA A 199 -4.04 43.34 -6.18
C ALA A 199 -3.96 44.77 -6.75
N ASP A 200 -3.23 45.66 -6.07
CA ASP A 200 -2.88 46.99 -6.59
C ASP A 200 -2.03 46.85 -7.87
N VAL A 201 -2.70 46.85 -9.03
CA VAL A 201 -2.08 46.67 -10.36
C VAL A 201 -1.13 47.83 -10.71
N SER A 202 -1.12 48.90 -9.92
CA SER A 202 -0.28 50.08 -10.13
C SER A 202 1.22 49.80 -10.10
N GLU A 203 1.67 48.69 -9.51
CA GLU A 203 3.11 48.33 -9.47
C GLU A 203 3.56 47.55 -10.73
N TRP A 204 2.61 46.99 -11.50
CA TRP A 204 2.88 46.17 -12.69
C TRP A 204 2.56 46.89 -14.01
N VAL A 205 1.86 48.02 -13.93
CA VAL A 205 1.75 48.94 -15.07
C VAL A 205 3.06 49.72 -15.14
N VAL A 206 3.98 49.24 -15.97
CA VAL A 206 5.04 50.11 -16.50
C VAL A 206 4.31 51.17 -17.31
N GLU A 207 4.13 52.34 -16.71
CA GLU A 207 3.69 53.52 -17.46
C GLU A 207 4.65 53.63 -18.65
N PRO A 208 4.15 53.69 -19.91
CA PRO A 208 5.03 53.98 -21.02
C PRO A 208 5.62 55.34 -20.69
N GLU A 209 6.92 55.38 -20.39
CA GLU A 209 7.66 56.64 -20.34
C GLU A 209 7.34 57.31 -21.67
N ALA A 210 6.60 58.41 -21.58
CA ALA A 210 6.33 59.23 -22.73
C ALA A 210 7.68 59.79 -23.16
N ASP A 211 8.32 59.10 -24.11
CA ASP A 211 9.30 59.69 -25.00
C ASP A 211 8.54 60.76 -25.82
N GLU A 212 8.23 61.89 -25.18
CA GLU A 212 7.67 63.10 -25.82
C GLU A 212 8.62 63.60 -26.93
N GLU A 213 9.88 63.15 -26.95
CA GLU A 213 10.86 63.48 -27.99
C GLU A 213 10.73 62.64 -29.28
N GLY A 214 10.04 61.49 -29.26
CA GLY A 214 9.94 60.60 -30.44
C GLY A 214 8.72 60.83 -31.34
N VAL A 215 7.63 61.38 -30.79
CA VAL A 215 6.36 61.57 -31.52
C VAL A 215 6.36 62.88 -32.31
N GLU A 216 7.09 63.91 -31.86
CA GLU A 216 7.24 65.18 -32.60
C GLU A 216 8.18 65.04 -33.82
N GLU A 217 9.27 64.26 -33.72
CA GLU A 217 10.18 64.02 -34.86
C GLU A 217 9.54 63.21 -36.00
N LEU A 218 8.56 62.36 -35.68
CA LEU A 218 7.77 61.61 -36.68
C LEU A 218 6.70 62.46 -37.38
N LEU A 219 6.29 63.59 -36.80
CA LEU A 219 5.31 64.51 -37.38
C LEU A 219 5.95 65.66 -38.19
N ASP A 220 7.24 65.94 -37.98
CA ASP A 220 8.01 66.98 -38.70
C ASP A 220 8.74 66.49 -39.97
N ARG A 221 8.58 65.22 -40.35
CA ARG A 221 9.19 64.69 -41.58
C ARG A 221 8.28 64.96 -42.80
N ASP A 222 8.58 66.03 -43.53
CA ASP A 222 7.94 66.36 -44.82
C ASP A 222 8.01 65.16 -45.80
N PRO A 223 6.92 64.83 -46.52
CA PRO A 223 6.83 63.63 -47.36
C PRO A 223 7.46 63.74 -48.77
N ASP A 224 8.17 64.82 -49.10
CA ASP A 224 8.62 65.12 -50.46
C ASP A 224 10.14 65.33 -50.57
N GLU A 225 10.98 64.34 -50.23
CA GLU A 225 12.31 64.21 -50.87
C GLU A 225 12.98 62.85 -50.58
N THR A 226 12.52 61.81 -51.28
CA THR A 226 13.42 60.84 -51.91
C THR A 226 12.70 60.22 -53.10
N ALA A 227 12.65 61.00 -54.19
CA ALA A 227 12.49 60.46 -55.52
C ALA A 227 13.88 60.32 -56.16
N ASP A 228 14.06 59.19 -56.85
CA ASP A 228 15.04 58.91 -57.90
C ASP A 228 16.38 58.23 -57.54
N ALA A 229 16.38 56.90 -57.60
CA ALA A 229 17.34 56.15 -58.39
C ALA A 229 16.72 54.79 -58.78
N GLY A 230 16.08 54.75 -59.96
CA GLY A 230 15.49 53.53 -60.52
C GLY A 230 16.52 52.57 -61.12
N THR A 231 16.22 51.28 -61.08
CA THR A 231 16.47 50.29 -62.16
C THR A 231 15.65 49.04 -61.85
N GLU A 232 14.53 48.90 -62.57
CA GLU A 232 13.86 47.62 -62.89
C GLU A 232 14.66 46.92 -64.04
N PRO A 233 14.44 45.64 -64.44
CA PRO A 233 13.20 44.85 -64.27
C PRO A 233 13.36 43.32 -64.06
N VAL A 234 12.27 42.65 -63.67
CA VAL A 234 11.69 41.37 -64.18
C VAL A 234 10.60 40.93 -63.18
N THR A 235 9.36 40.52 -63.49
CA THR A 235 8.61 40.21 -64.71
C THR A 235 7.12 40.14 -64.31
N GLU A 236 6.24 40.48 -65.25
CA GLU A 236 4.77 40.38 -65.21
C GLU A 236 4.27 38.95 -64.89
N SER A 237 3.24 38.81 -64.04
CA SER A 237 1.86 38.60 -64.52
C SER A 237 0.88 38.48 -63.35
N GLU A 238 -0.13 39.34 -63.37
CA GLU A 238 -1.30 39.30 -62.50
C GLU A 238 -2.31 38.23 -62.96
N ALA A 239 -2.92 37.56 -61.99
CA ALA A 239 -4.26 36.96 -62.05
C ALA A 239 -4.87 37.24 -60.66
N ASP A 240 -5.83 38.14 -60.56
CA ASP A 240 -7.27 37.92 -60.80
C ASP A 240 -7.96 37.19 -59.65
N ASP A 241 -8.82 37.97 -59.00
CA ASP A 241 -10.06 37.67 -58.28
C ASP A 241 -10.46 36.20 -58.14
N GLY A 242 -10.76 35.76 -56.91
CA GLY A 242 -11.16 34.37 -56.70
C GLY A 242 -11.60 34.02 -55.28
N SER A 243 -12.77 34.54 -54.89
CA SER A 243 -13.79 33.88 -54.07
C SER A 243 -13.40 33.28 -52.71
N ALA A 244 -13.93 33.93 -51.67
CA ALA A 244 -14.38 33.25 -50.45
C ALA A 244 -15.36 32.11 -50.81
N PRO A 245 -15.32 30.94 -50.15
CA PRO A 245 -16.44 30.03 -50.16
C PRO A 245 -17.43 30.46 -49.08
N THR A 246 -18.54 31.04 -49.53
CA THR A 246 -19.83 30.83 -48.88
C THR A 246 -20.16 29.35 -48.95
N ALA A 247 -20.39 28.72 -47.81
CA ALA A 247 -21.10 27.45 -47.71
C ALA A 247 -22.22 27.66 -46.70
N ASP A 248 -23.40 27.82 -47.31
CA ASP A 248 -24.76 27.57 -46.83
C ASP A 248 -24.99 27.39 -45.32
N GLU A 249 -25.77 28.33 -44.78
CA GLU A 249 -26.72 28.05 -43.70
C GLU A 249 -27.64 26.91 -44.16
N GLU A 250 -27.29 25.67 -43.80
CA GLU A 250 -28.26 24.59 -43.72
C GLU A 250 -28.80 24.58 -42.29
N VAL A 251 -29.95 25.24 -42.12
CA VAL A 251 -30.83 25.05 -40.96
C VAL A 251 -31.31 23.60 -41.02
N VAL A 252 -30.67 22.74 -40.23
CA VAL A 252 -31.24 21.44 -39.89
C VAL A 252 -32.33 21.74 -38.87
N GLU A 253 -33.58 21.71 -39.32
CA GLU A 253 -34.74 21.51 -38.45
C GLU A 253 -34.52 20.19 -37.71
N GLU A 254 -34.09 20.27 -36.46
CA GLU A 254 -34.24 19.16 -35.54
C GLU A 254 -35.74 19.05 -35.24
N GLU A 255 -36.39 18.07 -35.88
CA GLU A 255 -37.71 17.61 -35.49
C GLU A 255 -37.67 17.27 -34.00
N VAL A 256 -38.31 18.13 -33.20
CA VAL A 256 -38.87 17.76 -31.90
C VAL A 256 -39.83 16.59 -32.15
N LEU A 257 -39.31 15.38 -31.99
CA LEU A 257 -40.12 14.20 -31.74
C LEU A 257 -40.69 14.35 -30.34
N ASP A 258 -41.96 14.77 -30.28
CA ASP A 258 -42.85 14.47 -29.17
C ASP A 258 -42.99 12.95 -29.06
N GLU A 259 -42.03 12.31 -28.39
CA GLU A 259 -42.26 11.03 -27.72
C GLU A 259 -42.58 11.35 -26.26
N GLU A 260 -43.86 11.56 -25.98
CA GLU A 260 -44.43 11.31 -24.65
C GLU A 260 -44.26 9.82 -24.33
N GLN A 261 -43.05 9.43 -23.91
CA GLN A 261 -42.84 8.19 -23.19
C GLN A 261 -43.01 8.52 -21.70
N GLU A 262 -44.21 8.24 -21.18
CA GLU A 262 -44.45 8.12 -19.75
C GLU A 262 -43.48 7.06 -19.19
N VAL A 263 -42.33 7.50 -18.68
CA VAL A 263 -41.49 6.68 -17.83
C VAL A 263 -42.24 6.59 -16.50
N ALA A 264 -42.94 5.48 -16.30
CA ALA A 264 -43.49 5.11 -15.01
C ALA A 264 -42.33 5.08 -14.01
N THR A 265 -42.29 6.07 -13.13
CA THR A 265 -41.60 5.95 -11.85
C THR A 265 -42.28 4.80 -11.12
N PRO A 266 -41.58 3.70 -10.77
CA PRO A 266 -42.19 2.66 -9.94
C PRO A 266 -42.67 3.34 -8.66
N GLU A 267 -43.92 3.09 -8.28
CA GLU A 267 -44.45 3.60 -7.02
C GLU A 267 -43.61 2.99 -5.88
N GLU A 268 -43.42 3.71 -4.77
CA GLU A 268 -42.57 3.27 -3.64
C GLU A 268 -42.94 1.86 -3.11
N GLY A 269 -44.16 1.37 -3.41
CA GLY A 269 -44.60 0.01 -3.08
C GLY A 269 -44.03 -1.11 -3.96
N ASP A 270 -43.70 -0.87 -5.23
CA ASP A 270 -43.12 -1.91 -6.11
C ASP A 270 -41.68 -2.27 -5.69
N ILE A 271 -40.96 -1.31 -5.09
CA ILE A 271 -39.59 -1.49 -4.61
C ILE A 271 -39.57 -2.23 -3.27
N GLU A 272 -40.57 -2.01 -2.40
CA GLU A 272 -40.71 -2.76 -1.15
C GLU A 272 -41.05 -4.24 -1.40
N GLU A 273 -41.95 -4.53 -2.36
CA GLU A 273 -42.26 -5.92 -2.73
C GLU A 273 -41.07 -6.64 -3.39
N GLU A 274 -40.32 -5.97 -4.29
CA GLU A 274 -39.10 -6.57 -4.88
C GLU A 274 -37.98 -6.79 -3.85
N LEU A 275 -37.91 -5.98 -2.78
CA LEU A 275 -36.93 -6.16 -1.71
C LEU A 275 -37.33 -7.28 -0.75
N ASP A 276 -38.61 -7.40 -0.39
CA ASP A 276 -39.12 -8.51 0.43
C ASP A 276 -38.96 -9.86 -0.29
N ASP A 277 -39.25 -9.93 -1.60
CA ASP A 277 -39.06 -11.14 -2.41
C ASP A 277 -37.58 -11.56 -2.50
N LEU A 278 -36.66 -10.58 -2.56
CA LEU A 278 -35.21 -10.83 -2.57
C LEU A 278 -34.69 -11.26 -1.19
N GLU A 279 -35.25 -10.71 -0.11
CA GLU A 279 -34.90 -11.07 1.27
C GLU A 279 -35.41 -12.49 1.60
N GLU A 280 -36.63 -12.85 1.18
CA GLU A 280 -37.17 -14.20 1.32
C GLU A 280 -36.40 -15.23 0.48
N ALA A 281 -35.97 -14.87 -0.74
CA ALA A 281 -35.13 -15.73 -1.57
C ALA A 281 -33.74 -15.97 -0.95
N VAL A 282 -33.13 -14.94 -0.36
CA VAL A 282 -31.81 -15.04 0.29
C VAL A 282 -31.90 -15.81 1.61
N GLU A 283 -32.95 -15.64 2.41
CA GLU A 283 -33.19 -16.45 3.61
C GLU A 283 -33.48 -17.92 3.25
N GLY A 284 -34.21 -18.18 2.16
CA GLY A 284 -34.45 -19.52 1.63
C GLY A 284 -33.16 -20.24 1.25
N GLU A 285 -32.35 -19.63 0.37
CA GLU A 285 -31.07 -20.20 -0.07
C GLU A 285 -30.08 -20.38 1.09
N LEU A 286 -30.01 -19.42 2.03
CA LEU A 286 -29.14 -19.54 3.20
C LEU A 286 -29.60 -20.66 4.15
N SER A 287 -30.90 -20.87 4.34
CA SER A 287 -31.41 -21.91 5.25
C SER A 287 -31.15 -23.32 4.71
N GLU A 288 -31.35 -23.56 3.42
CA GLU A 288 -31.17 -24.90 2.83
C GLU A 288 -29.68 -25.28 2.73
N ASP A 289 -28.82 -24.34 2.34
CA ASP A 289 -27.37 -24.60 2.26
C ASP A 289 -26.72 -24.71 3.65
N SER A 290 -27.14 -23.90 4.63
CA SER A 290 -26.55 -23.96 5.98
C SER A 290 -27.05 -25.13 6.82
N GLU A 291 -28.28 -25.62 6.60
CA GLU A 291 -28.77 -26.85 7.22
C GLU A 291 -28.05 -28.08 6.63
N ALA A 292 -27.80 -28.11 5.32
CA ALA A 292 -27.05 -29.19 4.68
C ALA A 292 -25.57 -29.23 5.11
N GLU A 293 -24.89 -28.08 5.18
CA GLU A 293 -23.51 -28.01 5.68
C GLU A 293 -23.40 -28.38 7.16
N ALA A 294 -24.42 -28.06 7.97
CA ALA A 294 -24.46 -28.44 9.37
C ALA A 294 -24.71 -29.94 9.58
N GLU A 295 -25.56 -30.57 8.75
CA GLU A 295 -25.79 -32.01 8.77
C GLU A 295 -24.53 -32.79 8.34
N ASP A 296 -23.85 -32.35 7.28
CA ASP A 296 -22.59 -32.94 6.82
C ASP A 296 -21.48 -32.86 7.89
N LEU A 297 -21.38 -31.74 8.63
CA LEU A 297 -20.42 -31.57 9.72
C LEU A 297 -20.75 -32.44 10.94
N LEU A 298 -22.03 -32.65 11.24
CA LEU A 298 -22.46 -33.53 12.33
C LEU A 298 -22.19 -35.00 11.98
N ASP A 299 -22.42 -35.40 10.73
CA ASP A 299 -22.08 -36.73 10.24
C ASP A 299 -20.56 -36.97 10.24
N GLU A 300 -19.75 -35.97 9.91
CA GLU A 300 -18.28 -36.06 9.98
C GLU A 300 -17.78 -36.17 11.42
N MET A 301 -18.41 -35.45 12.36
CA MET A 301 -18.11 -35.56 13.79
C MET A 301 -18.54 -36.91 14.37
N GLU A 302 -19.73 -37.41 14.04
CA GLU A 302 -20.21 -38.72 14.50
C GLU A 302 -19.37 -39.86 13.92
N ALA A 303 -18.89 -39.73 12.68
CA ALA A 303 -17.95 -40.68 12.08
C ALA A 303 -16.57 -40.65 12.76
N GLN A 304 -16.07 -39.49 13.18
CA GLN A 304 -14.83 -39.37 13.95
C GLN A 304 -14.99 -39.95 15.36
N ASP A 305 -16.08 -39.67 16.05
CA ASP A 305 -16.37 -40.22 17.38
C ASP A 305 -16.52 -41.75 17.34
N THR A 306 -17.13 -42.30 16.28
CA THR A 306 -17.24 -43.76 16.10
C THR A 306 -15.86 -44.38 15.82
N ALA A 307 -15.04 -43.73 15.00
CA ALA A 307 -13.68 -44.19 14.71
C ALA A 307 -12.75 -44.11 15.94
N GLU A 308 -12.91 -43.10 16.80
CA GLU A 308 -12.17 -43.00 18.07
C GLU A 308 -12.63 -44.07 19.07
N ALA A 309 -13.93 -44.39 19.12
CA ALA A 309 -14.46 -45.48 19.95
C ALA A 309 -13.99 -46.87 19.49
N ASP A 310 -13.90 -47.13 18.19
CA ASP A 310 -13.34 -48.38 17.62
C ASP A 310 -11.83 -48.52 17.92
N VAL A 311 -11.09 -47.41 18.00
CA VAL A 311 -9.67 -47.40 18.38
C VAL A 311 -9.49 -47.63 19.89
N GLU A 312 -10.36 -47.09 20.73
CA GLU A 312 -10.33 -47.39 22.17
C GLU A 312 -10.72 -48.85 22.48
N GLU A 313 -11.72 -49.42 21.80
CA GLU A 313 -12.12 -50.83 21.99
C GLU A 313 -11.02 -51.82 21.51
N THR A 314 -10.26 -51.46 20.47
CA THR A 314 -9.14 -52.28 20.00
C THR A 314 -7.92 -52.22 20.92
N VAL A 315 -7.64 -51.07 21.54
CA VAL A 315 -6.55 -50.93 22.53
C VAL A 315 -6.89 -51.66 23.85
N GLU A 316 -8.15 -51.63 24.30
CA GLU A 316 -8.58 -52.41 25.48
C GLU A 316 -8.65 -53.93 25.20
N GLY A 317 -8.89 -54.33 23.94
CA GLY A 317 -8.88 -55.72 23.50
C GLY A 317 -7.47 -56.35 23.52
N GLU A 318 -6.47 -55.62 23.04
CA GLU A 318 -5.07 -56.10 22.96
C GLU A 318 -4.38 -56.22 24.33
N ASP A 319 -4.73 -55.37 25.31
CA ASP A 319 -4.22 -55.49 26.68
C ASP A 319 -4.86 -56.67 27.45
N SER A 320 -6.03 -57.17 27.01
CA SER A 320 -6.72 -58.30 27.64
C SER A 320 -6.24 -59.67 27.17
N GLU A 321 -5.74 -59.79 25.93
CA GLU A 321 -5.16 -61.04 25.39
C GLU A 321 -3.69 -61.24 25.78
N ALA A 322 -2.95 -60.18 26.10
CA ALA A 322 -1.55 -60.27 26.54
C ALA A 322 -1.38 -60.79 27.99
N ALA A 323 -2.43 -60.75 28.81
CA ALA A 323 -2.37 -61.17 30.22
C ALA A 323 -2.72 -62.66 30.48
N ALA A 324 -3.00 -63.44 29.44
CA ALA A 324 -3.46 -64.83 29.56
C ALA A 324 -2.60 -65.85 28.78
N SER A 325 -1.27 -65.74 28.79
CA SER A 325 -0.45 -66.83 28.22
C SER A 325 1.01 -66.95 28.72
N GLU A 326 1.34 -66.67 29.98
CA GLU A 326 2.67 -67.06 30.50
C GLU A 326 2.61 -67.60 31.95
N ASP A 327 2.19 -68.85 32.10
CA ASP A 327 2.50 -69.68 33.28
C ASP A 327 2.77 -71.12 32.82
N GLY A 328 4.04 -71.56 32.90
CA GLY A 328 4.42 -72.95 32.69
C GLY A 328 5.93 -73.23 32.47
N GLU A 329 6.62 -73.59 33.57
CA GLU A 329 7.75 -74.56 33.67
C GLU A 329 9.08 -74.25 32.90
N THR A 330 10.32 -74.34 33.41
CA THR A 330 10.94 -75.05 34.55
C THR A 330 12.42 -74.62 34.75
N ALA A 331 12.85 -74.63 36.02
CA ALA A 331 14.12 -75.15 36.59
C ALA A 331 15.54 -74.57 36.30
N ALA A 332 16.13 -74.09 37.41
CA ALA A 332 17.46 -74.41 37.98
C ALA A 332 18.73 -73.69 37.49
N SER A 333 19.30 -72.85 38.37
CA SER A 333 20.65 -73.05 38.94
C SER A 333 20.94 -72.05 40.07
N GLU A 334 21.57 -72.57 41.12
CA GLU A 334 22.04 -71.92 42.35
C GLU A 334 23.35 -71.13 42.09
N ASP A 335 23.57 -70.01 42.77
CA ASP A 335 24.57 -69.88 43.86
C ASP A 335 24.88 -68.41 44.27
N GLU A 336 24.93 -68.23 45.60
CA GLU A 336 25.67 -67.27 46.45
C GLU A 336 25.62 -65.74 46.22
N ALA A 337 25.68 -64.83 47.19
CA ALA A 337 25.53 -64.75 48.65
C ALA A 337 25.86 -63.28 49.07
N GLY A 338 25.20 -62.76 50.11
CA GLY A 338 25.62 -61.57 50.90
C GLY A 338 25.10 -60.22 50.39
N GLY A 339 24.42 -59.35 51.15
CA GLY A 339 24.48 -59.02 52.58
C GLY A 339 24.65 -57.48 52.67
N ALA A 340 23.57 -56.72 52.86
CA ALA A 340 23.15 -56.06 54.10
C ALA A 340 23.85 -54.72 54.44
N ASP A 341 22.99 -53.75 54.76
CA ASP A 341 23.10 -52.68 55.77
C ASP A 341 23.79 -51.31 55.49
N GLU A 342 22.90 -50.31 55.44
CA GLU A 342 22.80 -49.09 56.27
C GLU A 342 23.93 -48.04 56.41
N ALA A 343 23.46 -46.79 56.31
CA ALA A 343 23.76 -45.61 57.15
C ALA A 343 24.69 -44.51 56.61
N SER A 344 24.06 -43.32 56.46
CA SER A 344 24.48 -41.97 56.89
C SER A 344 25.95 -41.54 56.79
N ASP A 345 26.22 -40.38 56.19
CA ASP A 345 26.36 -39.10 56.93
C ASP A 345 26.70 -37.96 55.95
N ALA A 346 26.19 -36.77 56.23
CA ALA A 346 26.66 -35.51 55.63
C ALA A 346 27.95 -35.07 56.39
N PRO A 347 28.66 -33.98 56.01
CA PRO A 347 28.15 -32.64 56.32
C PRO A 347 28.55 -31.54 55.33
N ALA A 348 27.81 -30.43 55.47
CA ALA A 348 28.15 -29.10 54.97
C ALA A 348 29.45 -28.56 55.59
N THR A 349 30.16 -27.73 54.83
CA THR A 349 31.14 -26.78 55.38
C THR A 349 30.85 -25.39 54.82
N ASP A 350 30.70 -24.47 55.75
CA ASP A 350 30.62 -23.02 55.69
C ASP A 350 31.92 -22.49 56.31
N ASP A 351 32.42 -21.35 55.82
CA ASP A 351 33.41 -20.39 56.39
C ASP A 351 34.15 -19.75 55.19
N SER A 352 34.44 -18.45 55.07
CA SER A 352 34.18 -17.22 55.83
C SER A 352 35.12 -16.14 55.24
N ASP A 353 34.68 -14.87 55.19
CA ASP A 353 35.50 -13.62 55.24
C ASP A 353 36.58 -13.37 54.15
N ASP A 354 37.01 -12.17 53.75
CA ASP A 354 36.95 -10.80 54.27
C ASP A 354 37.37 -9.86 53.10
N GLU A 355 36.88 -8.61 53.07
CA GLU A 355 37.69 -7.38 52.95
C GLU A 355 36.87 -6.18 52.44
N GLU A 356 36.74 -5.22 53.36
CA GLU A 356 36.39 -3.83 53.14
C GLU A 356 37.40 -3.13 52.21
N GLY A 357 36.92 -2.19 51.39
CA GLY A 357 37.76 -1.27 50.62
C GLY A 357 37.13 0.11 50.59
N GLU A 358 37.54 0.96 51.52
CA GLU A 358 37.34 2.42 51.49
C GLU A 358 38.07 3.03 50.27
N ASN A 359 37.33 3.75 49.41
CA ASN A 359 37.63 5.13 48.99
C ASN A 359 36.50 5.73 48.16
#